data_AF-A0A444J9L5-F1
#
_entry.id   AF-A0A444J9L5-F1
#
_cell.length_a   1.000
_cell.length_b   1.000
_cell.length_c   1.000
_cell.angle_alpha   90.00
_cell.angle_beta   90.00
_cell.angle_gamma   90.00
#
_symmetry.space_group_name_H-M   'P 1'
#
loop_
_entity.id
_entity.type
_entity.pdbx_description
1 polymer ?
#
loop_
_entity_poly.entity_id
_entity_poly.type
_entity_poly.pdbx_seq_one_letter_code
_entity_poly.pdbx_strand_id
1 'polypeptide(L)'
;MLPITSSNNRGTMLKNISTVTFALVFLLFHGWQATAAQKVIEDINFESPGNGEERIVFKLNGTYIPKIFTLQGKQPRVVFDFKDTTAAKMINNIINTNGELIKRIRVGIHKGDNPKTRVVLDLRPNKNINIRQDFDNKEKALVVSIHYAGSKKRTDKQKPDEQTVPDPEDAVTAVLPEQPEEKQKPVVTEAEPEPIKQEVKPQAVEATKQTPIKEADVEEKPGIPILTSITFDNDSNRGEMVLFKLNEFHPPIVFGIEEGTPRVVCDFKNTAAAKNISDSLKTAGKYIEEIRVGKNKREKKVRVVLDLVPNFSYDLQQVFFKEENLFVIIINTLGNAPTGDPSDLLK
;
A
#
# COMPACT_ATOMS: atom_id res chain seq x y z
N MET A 1 -87.35 47.84 -46.62
CA MET A 1 -86.45 46.95 -47.40
C MET A 1 -85.33 46.50 -46.46
N LEU A 2 -84.95 45.23 -46.57
CA LEU A 2 -84.14 44.43 -45.63
C LEU A 2 -82.71 44.97 -45.33
N PRO A 3 -82.06 44.45 -44.26
CA PRO A 3 -80.96 45.10 -43.54
C PRO A 3 -79.55 44.60 -43.94
N ILE A 4 -78.51 45.28 -43.45
CA ILE A 4 -77.13 44.78 -43.45
C ILE A 4 -76.63 44.71 -41.99
N THR A 5 -76.22 43.52 -41.60
CA THR A 5 -75.54 43.15 -40.35
C THR A 5 -74.01 43.20 -40.52
N SER A 6 -73.28 43.51 -39.45
CA SER A 6 -71.95 42.94 -39.09
C SER A 6 -71.43 43.68 -37.83
N SER A 7 -71.60 43.13 -36.63
CA SER A 7 -70.75 42.14 -35.94
C SER A 7 -69.39 42.67 -35.46
N ASN A 8 -69.34 42.90 -34.15
CA ASN A 8 -68.17 43.16 -33.30
C ASN A 8 -67.10 42.07 -33.42
N ASN A 9 -65.83 42.45 -33.26
CA ASN A 9 -64.82 41.55 -32.73
C ASN A 9 -63.87 42.27 -31.74
N ARG A 10 -63.83 41.75 -30.50
CA ARG A 10 -62.86 42.08 -29.45
C ARG A 10 -61.61 41.23 -29.66
N GLY A 11 -60.42 41.75 -29.32
CA GLY A 11 -59.26 40.88 -29.14
C GLY A 11 -57.93 41.58 -28.95
N THR A 12 -57.61 41.88 -27.69
CA THR A 12 -56.27 41.77 -27.06
C THR A 12 -55.04 42.33 -27.79
N MET A 13 -54.57 43.47 -27.27
CA MET A 13 -53.15 43.84 -27.27
C MET A 13 -52.34 42.85 -26.43
N LEU A 14 -51.21 42.38 -26.96
CA LEU A 14 -49.95 42.18 -26.24
C LEU A 14 -48.84 42.16 -27.29
N LYS A 15 -48.02 43.22 -27.26
CA LYS A 15 -46.92 43.45 -28.21
C LYS A 15 -45.70 42.63 -27.80
N ASN A 16 -45.28 41.79 -28.75
CA ASN A 16 -43.96 41.21 -29.01
C ASN A 16 -42.81 41.71 -28.10
N ILE A 17 -42.36 40.86 -27.18
CA ILE A 17 -41.04 40.96 -26.56
C ILE A 17 -40.05 40.24 -27.49
N SER A 18 -39.04 41.00 -27.91
CA SER A 18 -37.94 40.62 -28.79
C SER A 18 -37.21 39.36 -28.34
N THR A 19 -37.35 38.28 -29.09
CA THR A 19 -36.60 37.02 -28.98
C THR A 19 -35.22 37.14 -29.61
N VAL A 20 -34.34 38.00 -29.07
CA VAL A 20 -32.92 38.01 -29.45
C VAL A 20 -32.04 38.31 -28.23
N THR A 21 -32.10 37.47 -27.21
CA THR A 21 -31.12 37.45 -26.10
C THR A 21 -31.17 36.12 -25.34
N PHE A 22 -31.05 34.99 -26.04
CA PHE A 22 -30.93 33.67 -25.40
C PHE A 22 -29.98 32.71 -26.13
N ALA A 23 -29.00 33.26 -26.88
CA ALA A 23 -28.00 32.47 -27.61
C ALA A 23 -26.55 32.74 -27.18
N LEU A 24 -26.30 33.56 -26.15
CA LEU A 24 -24.93 33.90 -25.70
C LEU A 24 -24.57 33.41 -24.28
N VAL A 25 -25.49 32.76 -23.56
CA VAL A 25 -25.21 32.23 -22.20
C VAL A 25 -24.88 30.73 -22.20
N PHE A 26 -25.16 30.01 -23.30
CA PHE A 26 -24.84 28.58 -23.40
C PHE A 26 -23.43 28.26 -23.93
N LEU A 27 -22.64 29.26 -24.33
CA LEU A 27 -21.28 29.06 -24.86
C LEU A 27 -20.15 29.21 -23.82
N LEU A 28 -20.46 29.45 -22.54
CA LEU A 28 -19.45 29.60 -21.47
C LEU A 28 -19.43 28.46 -20.45
N PHE A 29 -20.12 27.34 -20.72
CA PHE A 29 -20.08 26.13 -19.87
C PHE A 29 -19.51 24.90 -20.61
N HIS A 30 -18.59 25.09 -21.55
CA HIS A 30 -17.64 24.02 -21.90
C HIS A 30 -16.54 23.99 -20.83
N GLY A 31 -16.99 23.78 -19.58
CA GLY A 31 -16.14 23.54 -18.44
C GLY A 31 -15.20 22.42 -18.81
N TRP A 32 -13.92 22.79 -18.86
CA TRP A 32 -12.76 21.95 -19.01
C TRP A 32 -12.89 20.76 -18.04
N GLN A 33 -13.46 19.64 -18.51
CA GLN A 33 -13.42 18.40 -17.75
C GLN A 33 -11.96 17.96 -17.77
N ALA A 34 -11.22 18.35 -16.73
CA ALA A 34 -9.89 17.84 -16.47
C ALA A 34 -10.04 16.34 -16.22
N THR A 35 -9.87 15.55 -17.27
CA THR A 35 -9.78 14.11 -17.15
C THR A 35 -8.54 13.85 -16.28
N ALA A 36 -8.74 13.35 -15.07
CA ALA A 36 -7.63 13.00 -14.20
C ALA A 36 -6.72 12.04 -14.97
N ALA A 37 -5.45 12.42 -15.12
CA ALA A 37 -4.50 11.62 -15.87
C ALA A 37 -4.45 10.19 -15.29
N GLN A 38 -4.56 9.20 -16.17
CA GLN A 38 -4.53 7.79 -15.77
C GLN A 38 -3.22 7.48 -15.04
N LYS A 39 -3.26 6.75 -13.91
CA LYS A 39 -2.04 6.32 -13.20
C LYS A 39 -1.34 5.20 -13.96
N VAL A 40 -0.04 5.32 -14.17
CA VAL A 40 0.74 4.41 -15.02
C VAL A 40 2.07 4.03 -14.36
N ILE A 41 2.30 2.73 -14.14
CA ILE A 41 3.66 2.22 -13.93
C ILE A 41 4.37 2.32 -15.27
N GLU A 42 5.33 3.25 -15.37
CA GLU A 42 6.07 3.53 -16.59
C GLU A 42 7.16 2.50 -16.83
N ASP A 43 7.84 2.08 -15.76
CA ASP A 43 8.93 1.11 -15.83
C ASP A 43 9.07 0.31 -14.53
N ILE A 44 9.66 -0.89 -14.63
CA ILE A 44 10.03 -1.75 -13.52
C ILE A 44 11.44 -2.29 -13.75
N ASN A 45 12.40 -1.81 -12.96
CA ASN A 45 13.78 -2.26 -13.03
C ASN A 45 14.16 -3.13 -11.83
N PHE A 46 14.96 -4.16 -12.07
CA PHE A 46 15.61 -4.96 -11.03
C PHE A 46 17.09 -4.59 -10.95
N GLU A 47 17.57 -4.35 -9.74
CA GLU A 47 18.97 -4.04 -9.47
C GLU A 47 19.50 -4.94 -8.37
N SER A 48 20.72 -5.44 -8.54
CA SER A 48 21.45 -6.16 -7.49
C SER A 48 22.76 -5.41 -7.23
N PRO A 49 22.74 -4.35 -6.42
CA PRO A 49 23.92 -3.52 -6.14
C PRO A 49 25.01 -4.24 -5.34
N GLY A 50 24.79 -5.50 -4.94
CA GLY A 50 25.69 -6.28 -4.10
C GLY A 50 25.35 -6.17 -2.61
N ASN A 51 26.20 -6.76 -1.75
CA ASN A 51 26.06 -6.75 -0.28
C ASN A 51 24.78 -7.40 0.26
N GLY A 52 24.21 -8.37 -0.47
CA GLY A 52 22.97 -9.06 -0.07
C GLY A 52 21.73 -8.16 -0.12
N GLU A 53 21.77 -7.07 -0.89
CA GLU A 53 20.64 -6.20 -1.18
C GLU A 53 20.22 -6.36 -2.65
N GLU A 54 18.92 -6.52 -2.87
CA GLU A 54 18.27 -6.47 -4.18
C GLU A 54 17.22 -5.37 -4.18
N ARG A 55 17.08 -4.64 -5.29
CA ARG A 55 16.13 -3.54 -5.41
C ARG A 55 15.21 -3.74 -6.59
N ILE A 56 13.96 -3.34 -6.38
CA ILE A 56 13.00 -3.10 -7.45
C ILE A 56 12.74 -1.60 -7.51
N VAL A 57 12.89 -1.01 -8.68
CA VAL A 57 12.58 0.40 -8.91
C VAL A 57 11.35 0.48 -9.81
N PHE A 58 10.28 1.05 -9.27
CA PHE A 58 9.08 1.36 -10.04
C PHE A 58 9.13 2.82 -10.45
N LYS A 59 9.20 3.10 -11.75
CA LYS A 59 9.02 4.45 -12.28
C LYS A 59 7.54 4.70 -12.50
N LEU A 60 7.02 5.79 -11.95
CA LEU A 60 5.59 6.11 -11.93
C LEU A 60 5.33 7.48 -12.54
N ASN A 61 4.16 7.66 -13.15
CA ASN A 61 3.76 8.98 -13.68
C ASN A 61 3.18 9.93 -12.61
N GLY A 62 3.30 9.56 -11.34
CA GLY A 62 2.82 10.33 -10.20
C GLY A 62 3.22 9.68 -8.87
N THR A 63 2.90 10.35 -7.77
CA THR A 63 3.18 9.81 -6.43
C THR A 63 1.99 9.00 -5.95
N TYR A 64 2.07 7.67 -6.02
CA TYR A 64 1.07 6.78 -5.44
C TYR A 64 1.72 5.53 -4.86
N ILE A 65 1.26 5.16 -3.67
CA ILE A 65 1.83 4.08 -2.87
C ILE A 65 0.97 2.82 -3.05
N PRO A 66 1.56 1.67 -3.41
CA PRO A 66 0.82 0.43 -3.52
C PRO A 66 0.42 -0.10 -2.15
N LYS A 67 -0.61 -0.93 -2.11
CA LYS A 67 -0.83 -1.82 -0.96
C LYS A 67 0.18 -2.96 -1.03
N ILE A 68 0.92 -3.18 0.05
CA ILE A 68 1.98 -4.20 0.12
C ILE A 68 1.59 -5.28 1.13
N PHE A 69 1.79 -6.55 0.77
CA PHE A 69 1.63 -7.68 1.68
C PHE A 69 2.48 -8.88 1.24
N THR A 70 2.71 -9.84 2.13
CA THR A 70 3.47 -11.06 1.83
C THR A 70 2.57 -12.28 1.75
N LEU A 71 2.94 -13.27 0.93
CA LEU A 71 2.35 -14.60 0.92
C LEU A 71 3.43 -15.58 1.34
N GLN A 72 3.15 -16.39 2.35
CA GLN A 72 4.11 -17.32 2.94
C GLN A 72 3.97 -18.74 2.36
N GLY A 73 4.84 -19.64 2.80
CA GLY A 73 4.82 -21.07 2.47
C GLY A 73 5.94 -21.46 1.49
N LYS A 74 5.75 -22.58 0.79
CA LYS A 74 6.78 -23.15 -0.11
C LYS A 74 7.21 -22.21 -1.25
N GLN A 75 6.38 -21.22 -1.57
CA GLN A 75 6.63 -20.22 -2.60
C GLN A 75 6.34 -18.83 -2.01
N PRO A 76 7.26 -18.28 -1.21
CA PRO A 76 7.05 -16.99 -0.59
C PRO A 76 7.01 -15.87 -1.63
N ARG A 77 6.18 -14.85 -1.41
CA ARG A 77 5.98 -13.74 -2.35
C ARG A 77 5.79 -12.42 -1.62
N VAL A 78 6.22 -11.33 -2.25
CA VAL A 78 5.78 -9.97 -1.89
C VAL A 78 4.85 -9.47 -2.97
N VAL A 79 3.71 -8.92 -2.60
CA VAL A 79 2.67 -8.45 -3.52
C VAL A 79 2.49 -6.95 -3.34
N PHE A 80 2.48 -6.23 -4.45
CA PHE A 80 2.25 -4.79 -4.56
C PHE A 80 1.01 -4.56 -5.41
N ASP A 81 -0.08 -4.07 -4.81
CA ASP A 81 -1.31 -3.72 -5.48
C ASP A 81 -1.36 -2.20 -5.71
N PHE A 82 -1.15 -1.77 -6.95
CA PHE A 82 -1.27 -0.37 -7.37
C PHE A 82 -2.71 -0.09 -7.84
N LYS A 83 -3.49 0.60 -6.99
CA LYS A 83 -4.91 0.90 -7.25
C LYS A 83 -5.06 1.90 -8.40
N ASP A 84 -6.09 1.69 -9.23
CA ASP A 84 -6.46 2.51 -10.38
C ASP A 84 -5.29 2.76 -11.36
N THR A 85 -4.36 1.82 -11.40
CA THR A 85 -3.09 1.94 -12.13
C THR A 85 -3.04 0.89 -13.24
N THR A 86 -2.53 1.29 -14.41
CA THR A 86 -2.12 0.38 -15.49
C THR A 86 -0.60 0.27 -15.57
N ALA A 87 -0.08 -0.73 -16.28
CA ALA A 87 1.32 -0.80 -16.66
C ALA A 87 1.51 -0.25 -18.09
N ALA A 88 2.65 0.38 -18.36
CA ALA A 88 3.07 0.72 -19.71
C ALA A 88 3.18 -0.54 -20.58
N LYS A 89 2.83 -0.43 -21.87
CA LYS A 89 2.80 -1.58 -22.79
C LYS A 89 4.14 -2.30 -22.95
N MET A 90 5.25 -1.61 -22.69
CA MET A 90 6.61 -2.13 -22.78
C MET A 90 7.02 -2.97 -21.57
N ILE A 91 6.28 -2.91 -20.45
CA ILE A 91 6.58 -3.71 -19.27
C ILE A 91 6.14 -5.16 -19.52
N ASN A 92 7.09 -6.07 -19.39
CA ASN A 92 6.82 -7.50 -19.50
C ASN A 92 6.01 -8.01 -18.30
N ASN A 93 5.06 -8.91 -18.58
CA ASN A 93 4.26 -9.57 -17.53
C ASN A 93 5.11 -10.46 -16.61
N ILE A 94 6.27 -10.91 -17.07
CA ILE A 94 7.23 -11.70 -16.29
C ILE A 94 8.63 -11.17 -16.57
N ILE A 95 9.37 -10.84 -15.51
CA ILE A 95 10.77 -10.44 -15.55
C ILE A 95 11.52 -11.46 -14.70
N ASN A 96 12.27 -12.36 -15.34
CA ASN A 96 13.12 -13.28 -14.59
C ASN A 96 14.30 -12.51 -14.02
N THR A 97 14.59 -12.73 -12.75
CA THR A 97 15.71 -12.10 -12.07
C THR A 97 16.76 -13.18 -11.81
N ASN A 98 18.03 -12.87 -12.06
CA ASN A 98 19.14 -13.71 -11.62
C ASN A 98 19.52 -13.41 -10.16
N GLY A 99 18.56 -12.91 -9.38
CA GLY A 99 18.74 -12.54 -7.98
C GLY A 99 18.80 -13.76 -7.06
N GLU A 100 19.53 -13.60 -5.96
CA GLU A 100 19.60 -14.52 -4.82
C GLU A 100 18.34 -14.49 -3.94
N LEU A 101 17.67 -13.34 -3.82
CA LEU A 101 16.48 -13.17 -2.98
C LEU A 101 15.20 -13.23 -3.82
N ILE A 102 15.18 -12.50 -4.93
CA ILE A 102 14.07 -12.43 -5.87
C ILE A 102 14.36 -13.39 -7.03
N LYS A 103 13.46 -14.35 -7.26
CA LYS A 103 13.54 -15.30 -8.38
C LYS A 103 12.97 -14.71 -9.67
N ARG A 104 11.87 -13.97 -9.57
CA ARG A 104 11.25 -13.26 -10.68
C ARG A 104 10.23 -12.24 -10.20
N ILE A 105 9.90 -11.32 -11.08
CA ILE A 105 8.85 -10.33 -10.93
C ILE A 105 7.72 -10.70 -11.89
N ARG A 106 6.47 -10.63 -11.43
CA ARG A 106 5.28 -10.84 -12.24
C ARG A 106 4.38 -9.61 -12.19
N VAL A 107 3.81 -9.23 -13.31
CA VAL A 107 2.91 -8.09 -13.45
C VAL A 107 1.57 -8.60 -13.98
N GLY A 108 0.49 -8.26 -13.29
CA GLY A 108 -0.87 -8.61 -13.65
C GLY A 108 -1.79 -7.39 -13.61
N ILE A 109 -2.53 -7.15 -14.69
CA ILE A 109 -3.51 -6.06 -14.77
C ILE A 109 -4.89 -6.64 -14.47
N HIS A 110 -5.49 -6.20 -13.36
CA HIS A 110 -6.85 -6.53 -12.97
C HIS A 110 -7.78 -5.40 -13.40
N LYS A 111 -8.72 -5.71 -14.29
CA LYS A 111 -9.78 -4.78 -14.74
C LYS A 111 -11.07 -5.03 -13.95
N GLY A 112 -12.02 -4.10 -14.02
CA GLY A 112 -13.33 -4.20 -13.36
C GLY A 112 -13.54 -3.10 -12.32
N ASP A 113 -14.41 -3.35 -11.34
CA ASP A 113 -14.89 -2.36 -10.37
C ASP A 113 -13.81 -1.86 -9.40
N ASN A 114 -12.71 -2.60 -9.25
CA ASN A 114 -11.54 -2.20 -8.47
C ASN A 114 -10.26 -2.42 -9.29
N PRO A 115 -10.02 -1.57 -10.30
CA PRO A 115 -8.92 -1.76 -11.23
C PRO A 115 -7.59 -1.61 -10.50
N LYS A 116 -6.64 -2.50 -10.79
CA LYS A 116 -5.29 -2.44 -10.21
C LYS A 116 -4.26 -3.11 -11.08
N THR A 117 -3.02 -2.64 -10.98
CA THR A 117 -1.86 -3.40 -11.43
C THR A 117 -1.24 -4.07 -10.22
N ARG A 118 -1.16 -5.41 -10.24
CA ARG A 118 -0.52 -6.22 -9.22
C ARG A 118 0.88 -6.59 -9.69
N VAL A 119 1.89 -6.21 -8.91
CA VAL A 119 3.26 -6.69 -9.09
C VAL A 119 3.57 -7.71 -7.99
N VAL A 120 4.11 -8.86 -8.35
CA VAL A 120 4.45 -9.94 -7.43
C VAL A 120 5.92 -10.28 -7.57
N LEU A 121 6.66 -10.16 -6.48
CA LEU A 121 8.03 -10.64 -6.35
C LEU A 121 7.96 -12.07 -5.85
N ASP A 122 8.30 -13.04 -6.70
CA ASP A 122 8.46 -14.42 -6.26
C ASP A 122 9.83 -14.55 -5.60
N LEU A 123 9.82 -14.85 -4.31
CA LEU A 123 11.02 -14.93 -3.49
C LEU A 123 11.60 -16.35 -3.53
N ARG A 124 12.91 -16.46 -3.30
CA ARG A 124 13.53 -17.77 -3.01
C ARG A 124 13.10 -18.24 -1.61
N PRO A 125 12.75 -19.52 -1.43
CA PRO A 125 12.30 -20.05 -0.14
C PRO A 125 13.42 -20.09 0.91
N ASN A 126 13.03 -20.21 2.18
CA ASN A 126 13.94 -20.38 3.33
C ASN A 126 14.95 -19.25 3.53
N LYS A 127 14.63 -18.05 3.03
CA LYS A 127 15.41 -16.84 3.29
C LYS A 127 14.57 -15.90 4.15
N ASN A 128 15.06 -15.59 5.34
CA ASN A 128 14.51 -14.49 6.13
C ASN A 128 14.92 -13.18 5.44
N ILE A 129 13.94 -12.33 5.11
CA ILE A 129 14.18 -11.11 4.36
C ILE A 129 13.60 -9.90 5.08
N ASN A 130 14.24 -8.76 4.91
CA ASN A 130 13.74 -7.45 5.28
C ASN A 130 13.38 -6.65 4.04
N ILE A 131 12.27 -5.93 4.09
CA ILE A 131 11.79 -5.10 2.97
C ILE A 131 11.77 -3.64 3.42
N ARG A 132 12.40 -2.77 2.64
CA ARG A 132 12.40 -1.32 2.82
C ARG A 132 11.84 -0.66 1.58
N GLN A 133 11.09 0.41 1.77
CA GLN A 133 10.57 1.23 0.68
C GLN A 133 11.01 2.68 0.85
N ASP A 134 11.33 3.32 -0.26
CA ASP A 134 11.60 4.75 -0.32
C ASP A 134 10.96 5.33 -1.58
N PHE A 135 10.41 6.53 -1.48
CA PHE A 135 9.78 7.21 -2.60
C PHE A 135 10.58 8.45 -2.96
N ASP A 136 11.22 8.44 -4.12
CA ASP A 136 11.83 9.62 -4.69
C ASP A 136 10.75 10.48 -5.37
N ASN A 137 10.37 11.56 -4.70
CA ASN A 137 9.35 12.49 -5.22
C ASN A 137 9.80 13.26 -6.45
N LYS A 138 11.10 13.44 -6.67
CA LYS A 138 11.65 14.16 -7.82
C LYS A 138 11.65 13.25 -9.05
N GLU A 139 12.12 12.03 -8.88
CA GLU A 139 12.20 11.04 -9.96
C GLU A 139 10.89 10.26 -10.15
N LYS A 140 9.89 10.49 -9.28
CA LYS A 140 8.62 9.74 -9.22
C LYS A 140 8.85 8.23 -9.20
N ALA A 141 9.82 7.82 -8.39
CA ALA A 141 10.27 6.46 -8.31
C ALA A 141 10.00 5.87 -6.93
N LEU A 142 9.34 4.72 -6.88
CA LEU A 142 9.26 3.89 -5.67
C LEU A 142 10.38 2.86 -5.72
N VAL A 143 11.31 2.94 -4.79
CA VAL A 143 12.42 2.00 -4.63
C VAL A 143 12.08 1.03 -3.50
N VAL A 144 12.02 -0.26 -3.82
CA VAL A 144 11.82 -1.34 -2.85
C VAL A 144 13.12 -2.11 -2.73
N SER A 145 13.74 -2.05 -1.56
CA SER A 145 14.97 -2.80 -1.24
C SER A 145 14.63 -4.04 -0.42
N ILE A 146 15.21 -5.18 -0.79
CA ILE A 146 15.09 -6.46 -0.12
C ILE A 146 16.48 -6.89 0.34
N HIS A 147 16.62 -7.30 1.58
CA HIS A 147 17.89 -7.73 2.17
C HIS A 147 17.71 -9.02 2.98
N TYR A 148 18.78 -9.79 3.18
CA TYR A 148 18.77 -10.85 4.20
C TYR A 148 18.54 -10.26 5.60
N ALA A 149 17.62 -10.84 6.36
CA ALA A 149 17.48 -10.54 7.78
C ALA A 149 18.77 -10.93 8.52
N GLY A 150 19.36 -10.00 9.27
CA GLY A 150 20.62 -10.21 10.02
C GLY A 150 21.92 -9.85 9.28
N SER A 151 21.85 -9.40 8.02
CA SER A 151 23.04 -8.87 7.33
C SER A 151 23.35 -7.44 7.79
N LYS A 152 24.48 -7.27 8.49
CA LYS A 152 24.96 -5.94 8.93
C LYS A 152 25.22 -5.08 7.70
N LYS A 153 24.43 -4.02 7.49
CA LYS A 153 24.68 -3.05 6.42
C LYS A 153 25.93 -2.24 6.77
N ARG A 154 27.09 -2.58 6.20
CA ARG A 154 28.26 -1.69 6.22
C ARG A 154 27.85 -0.41 5.49
N THR A 155 27.90 0.70 6.22
CA THR A 155 27.60 2.02 5.67
C THR A 155 28.92 2.58 5.14
N ASP A 156 29.42 2.03 4.03
CA ASP A 156 30.66 2.53 3.44
C ASP A 156 30.36 3.73 2.54
N LYS A 157 30.49 4.92 3.13
CA LYS A 157 30.99 6.08 2.41
C LYS A 157 32.50 5.90 2.26
N GLN A 158 32.96 5.35 1.15
CA GLN A 158 34.31 5.65 0.69
C GLN A 158 34.39 5.64 -0.84
N LYS A 159 34.96 6.73 -1.35
CA LYS A 159 35.25 7.06 -2.75
C LYS A 159 36.35 6.12 -3.30
N PRO A 160 36.37 5.83 -4.62
CA PRO A 160 37.26 4.84 -5.21
C PRO A 160 38.63 5.41 -5.60
N ASP A 161 39.69 4.67 -5.29
CA ASP A 161 40.99 4.64 -6.00
C ASP A 161 41.26 3.13 -6.22
N GLU A 162 41.11 2.63 -7.45
CA GLU A 162 42.15 2.46 -8.47
C GLU A 162 42.97 1.16 -8.30
N GLN A 163 42.62 0.21 -9.18
CA GLN A 163 43.38 -0.90 -9.78
C GLN A 163 44.48 -1.61 -8.97
N THR A 164 44.32 -2.93 -8.82
CA THR A 164 45.26 -3.89 -9.47
C THR A 164 44.59 -5.26 -9.67
N VAL A 165 44.58 -5.74 -10.91
CA VAL A 165 44.38 -7.15 -11.28
C VAL A 165 45.74 -7.86 -11.12
N PRO A 166 45.81 -9.16 -10.79
CA PRO A 166 45.88 -10.15 -11.88
C PRO A 166 45.13 -11.47 -11.59
N ASP A 167 44.52 -12.00 -12.65
CA ASP A 167 44.31 -13.44 -12.93
C ASP A 167 45.56 -13.89 -13.77
N PRO A 168 45.86 -15.19 -14.08
CA PRO A 168 44.98 -16.36 -14.03
C PRO A 168 45.64 -17.72 -13.69
N GLU A 169 44.85 -18.78 -13.87
CA GLU A 169 45.21 -20.18 -14.20
C GLU A 169 45.50 -21.19 -13.06
N ASP A 170 44.55 -22.12 -12.85
CA ASP A 170 44.71 -23.58 -13.03
C ASP A 170 43.38 -24.27 -12.62
N ALA A 171 42.54 -24.74 -13.55
CA ALA A 171 42.60 -26.02 -14.26
C ALA A 171 41.91 -27.21 -13.54
N VAL A 172 41.16 -27.96 -14.36
CA VAL A 172 40.79 -29.39 -14.28
C VAL A 172 39.34 -29.79 -13.86
N THR A 173 38.49 -29.85 -14.90
CA THR A 173 37.79 -31.04 -15.48
C THR A 173 36.94 -32.02 -14.64
N ALA A 174 35.79 -32.40 -15.26
CA ALA A 174 35.04 -33.67 -15.22
C ALA A 174 34.08 -33.94 -14.03
N VAL A 175 32.89 -34.55 -14.15
CA VAL A 175 32.11 -35.18 -15.24
C VAL A 175 30.67 -35.41 -14.68
N LEU A 176 29.65 -35.29 -15.54
CA LEU A 176 28.25 -35.70 -15.31
C LEU A 176 28.10 -37.22 -15.55
N PRO A 177 27.10 -37.91 -14.94
CA PRO A 177 26.12 -38.52 -15.83
C PRO A 177 24.65 -38.43 -15.37
N GLU A 178 23.81 -38.65 -16.38
CA GLU A 178 22.35 -38.63 -16.48
C GLU A 178 21.55 -39.50 -15.49
N GLN A 179 20.39 -38.93 -15.08
CA GLN A 179 19.01 -39.45 -15.12
C GLN A 179 18.72 -40.98 -15.25
N PRO A 180 17.58 -41.47 -14.72
CA PRO A 180 16.32 -41.33 -15.46
C PRO A 180 15.08 -40.92 -14.63
N GLU A 181 14.15 -40.31 -15.37
CA GLU A 181 12.72 -40.16 -15.07
C GLU A 181 12.05 -41.48 -14.69
N GLU A 182 11.11 -41.44 -13.74
CA GLU A 182 9.88 -42.22 -13.92
C GLU A 182 8.64 -41.48 -13.39
N LYS A 183 7.65 -41.41 -14.28
CA LYS A 183 6.31 -40.88 -14.09
C LYS A 183 5.50 -41.83 -13.22
N GLN A 184 4.62 -41.30 -12.38
CA GLN A 184 3.25 -41.83 -12.20
C GLN A 184 2.38 -40.87 -11.35
N LYS A 185 1.44 -40.21 -12.04
CA LYS A 185 0.03 -40.03 -11.58
C LYS A 185 -0.76 -41.24 -12.12
N PRO A 186 -2.00 -41.56 -11.70
CA PRO A 186 -2.98 -40.70 -11.02
C PRO A 186 -3.68 -41.38 -9.82
N VAL A 187 -4.49 -40.64 -9.05
CA VAL A 187 -5.88 -41.02 -8.73
C VAL A 187 -6.58 -39.80 -8.15
N VAL A 188 -7.71 -39.51 -8.77
CA VAL A 188 -8.75 -38.56 -8.37
C VAL A 188 -9.56 -39.20 -7.24
N THR A 189 -9.79 -38.46 -6.15
CA THR A 189 -11.06 -38.62 -5.42
C THR A 189 -11.49 -37.26 -4.91
N GLU A 190 -12.42 -36.72 -5.68
CA GLU A 190 -13.34 -35.65 -5.39
C GLU A 190 -14.20 -36.04 -4.18
N ALA A 191 -14.16 -35.22 -3.14
CA ALA A 191 -15.14 -35.20 -2.08
C ALA A 191 -15.48 -33.73 -1.84
N GLU A 192 -16.48 -33.28 -2.59
CA GLU A 192 -17.26 -32.08 -2.36
C GLU A 192 -18.11 -32.27 -1.10
N PRO A 193 -18.04 -31.37 -0.11
CA PRO A 193 -19.14 -31.16 0.82
C PRO A 193 -19.95 -29.94 0.35
N GLU A 194 -21.22 -30.19 0.10
CA GLU A 194 -22.27 -29.21 -0.13
C GLU A 194 -22.33 -28.12 0.98
N PRO A 195 -22.88 -26.93 0.63
CA PRO A 195 -22.79 -25.73 1.46
C PRO A 195 -23.76 -25.77 2.65
N ILE A 196 -23.23 -25.62 3.86
CA ILE A 196 -24.02 -25.31 5.05
C ILE A 196 -24.56 -23.88 4.90
N LYS A 197 -25.83 -23.76 4.51
CA LYS A 197 -26.66 -22.58 4.75
C LYS A 197 -26.81 -22.40 6.27
N GLN A 198 -26.04 -21.48 6.84
CA GLN A 198 -26.40 -20.86 8.12
C GLN A 198 -26.87 -19.43 7.86
N GLU A 199 -28.18 -19.28 8.01
CA GLU A 199 -28.93 -18.03 7.99
C GLU A 199 -28.64 -17.28 9.30
N VAL A 200 -27.66 -16.38 9.29
CA VAL A 200 -27.45 -15.44 10.39
C VAL A 200 -28.33 -14.21 10.14
N LYS A 201 -29.44 -14.14 10.88
CA LYS A 201 -30.24 -12.93 11.06
C LYS A 201 -29.34 -11.76 11.50
N PRO A 202 -29.36 -10.60 10.83
CA PRO A 202 -28.80 -9.38 11.40
C PRO A 202 -29.64 -8.95 12.61
N GLN A 203 -29.10 -9.08 13.81
CA GLN A 203 -29.61 -8.36 14.98
C GLN A 203 -29.27 -6.88 14.80
N ALA A 204 -30.32 -6.07 14.78
CA ALA A 204 -30.27 -4.63 14.77
C ALA A 204 -29.52 -4.13 16.01
N VAL A 205 -28.41 -3.42 15.78
CA VAL A 205 -27.80 -2.57 16.79
C VAL A 205 -28.42 -1.20 16.62
N GLU A 206 -29.07 -0.71 17.68
CA GLU A 206 -29.77 0.56 17.73
C GLU A 206 -28.85 1.73 17.36
N ALA A 207 -29.13 2.36 16.22
CA ALA A 207 -28.57 3.65 15.85
C ALA A 207 -29.16 4.74 16.76
N THR A 208 -28.37 5.18 17.73
CA THR A 208 -28.65 6.41 18.48
C THR A 208 -28.47 7.60 17.54
N LYS A 209 -29.57 8.33 17.33
CA LYS A 209 -29.63 9.60 16.59
C LYS A 209 -28.53 10.56 17.06
N GLN A 210 -27.65 10.97 16.14
CA GLN A 210 -26.96 12.25 16.22
C GLN A 210 -27.27 13.07 14.97
N THR A 211 -27.63 14.31 15.23
CA THR A 211 -28.18 15.34 14.34
C THR A 211 -27.15 15.79 13.29
N PRO A 212 -27.54 16.15 12.05
CA PRO A 212 -26.61 16.56 11.01
C PRO A 212 -26.13 18.00 11.25
N ILE A 213 -24.81 18.19 11.35
CA ILE A 213 -24.19 19.52 11.23
C ILE A 213 -23.87 19.73 9.75
N LYS A 214 -24.38 20.82 9.19
CA LYS A 214 -24.13 21.28 7.83
C LYS A 214 -22.63 21.44 7.57
N GLU A 215 -22.11 20.72 6.58
CA GLU A 215 -20.85 21.03 5.93
C GLU A 215 -21.04 22.29 5.08
N ALA A 216 -20.33 23.36 5.46
CA ALA A 216 -20.13 24.52 4.61
C ALA A 216 -18.92 24.23 3.71
N ASP A 217 -19.07 24.55 2.43
CA ASP A 217 -18.00 24.65 1.45
C ASP A 217 -16.79 25.39 2.04
N VAL A 218 -15.67 24.70 2.15
CA VAL A 218 -14.36 25.32 2.39
C VAL A 218 -13.43 24.87 1.29
N GLU A 219 -13.10 25.82 0.43
CA GLU A 219 -12.03 25.76 -0.55
C GLU A 219 -10.70 25.44 0.17
N GLU A 220 -10.22 24.19 0.05
CA GLU A 220 -8.99 23.71 0.70
C GLU A 220 -7.75 24.35 0.06
N LYS A 221 -7.16 25.33 0.75
CA LYS A 221 -5.71 25.55 0.68
C LYS A 221 -5.01 24.36 1.35
N PRO A 222 -3.95 23.77 0.78
CA PRO A 222 -3.25 22.67 1.42
C PRO A 222 -2.62 23.15 2.73
N GLY A 223 -3.21 22.70 3.84
CA GLY A 223 -2.65 22.86 5.16
C GLY A 223 -1.41 21.98 5.33
N ILE A 224 -0.71 22.12 6.44
CA ILE A 224 0.28 21.12 6.84
C ILE A 224 -0.50 19.89 7.34
N PRO A 225 -0.20 18.65 6.90
CA PRO A 225 -0.84 17.46 7.45
C PRO A 225 -0.66 17.39 8.97
N ILE A 226 -1.73 17.03 9.68
CA ILE A 226 -1.77 16.93 11.13
C ILE A 226 -2.20 15.52 11.50
N LEU A 227 -1.34 14.79 12.22
CA LEU A 227 -1.74 13.59 12.95
C LEU A 227 -2.58 14.04 14.15
N THR A 228 -3.87 13.68 14.15
CA THR A 228 -4.86 14.16 15.12
C THR A 228 -5.11 13.16 16.25
N SER A 229 -4.97 11.86 15.97
CA SER A 229 -5.17 10.80 16.96
C SER A 229 -4.28 9.59 16.71
N ILE A 230 -3.90 8.92 17.80
CA ILE A 230 -3.31 7.59 17.81
C ILE A 230 -4.11 6.76 18.81
N THR A 231 -4.67 5.64 18.37
CA THR A 231 -5.48 4.74 19.21
C THR A 231 -4.97 3.32 19.09
N PHE A 232 -4.89 2.62 20.22
CA PHE A 232 -4.57 1.20 20.29
C PHE A 232 -5.84 0.40 20.56
N ASP A 233 -6.01 -0.71 19.84
CA ASP A 233 -7.12 -1.65 19.98
C ASP A 233 -6.57 -3.08 19.97
N ASN A 234 -6.76 -3.80 21.08
CA ASN A 234 -6.38 -5.20 21.26
C ASN A 234 -7.58 -6.16 21.31
N ASP A 235 -8.81 -5.67 21.09
CA ASP A 235 -10.04 -6.47 21.12
C ASP A 235 -10.42 -7.03 19.74
N SER A 236 -9.69 -6.63 18.70
CA SER A 236 -9.90 -7.09 17.33
C SER A 236 -9.51 -8.56 17.12
N ASN A 237 -10.35 -9.30 16.41
CA ASN A 237 -10.08 -10.68 16.01
C ASN A 237 -9.01 -10.81 14.89
N ARG A 238 -8.49 -9.70 14.37
CA ARG A 238 -7.51 -9.67 13.27
C ARG A 238 -6.06 -9.56 13.75
N GLY A 239 -5.86 -9.29 15.04
CA GLY A 239 -4.58 -8.90 15.63
C GLY A 239 -4.69 -7.53 16.31
N GLU A 240 -3.59 -7.06 16.86
CA GLU A 240 -3.54 -5.77 17.55
C GLU A 240 -3.47 -4.63 16.54
N MET A 241 -4.32 -3.63 16.74
CA MET A 241 -4.49 -2.53 15.80
C MET A 241 -3.98 -1.22 16.39
N VAL A 242 -3.25 -0.46 15.58
CA VAL A 242 -2.88 0.92 15.87
C VAL A 242 -3.46 1.81 14.79
N LEU A 243 -4.36 2.70 15.20
CA LEU A 243 -5.14 3.58 14.34
C LEU A 243 -4.56 4.99 14.40
N PHE A 244 -4.27 5.55 13.24
CA PHE A 244 -3.71 6.89 13.05
C PHE A 244 -4.72 7.72 12.27
N LYS A 245 -5.31 8.74 12.91
CA LYS A 245 -6.23 9.66 12.24
C LYS A 245 -5.50 10.94 11.85
N LEU A 246 -5.72 11.41 10.63
CA LEU A 246 -5.17 12.65 10.11
C LEU A 246 -6.28 13.63 9.69
N ASN A 247 -5.93 14.90 9.54
CA ASN A 247 -6.85 15.91 8.97
C ASN A 247 -7.04 15.77 7.45
N GLU A 248 -6.06 15.19 6.76
CA GLU A 248 -6.08 14.98 5.31
C GLU A 248 -5.39 13.66 4.95
N PHE A 249 -5.54 13.22 3.71
CA PHE A 249 -4.96 11.97 3.26
C PHE A 249 -3.45 12.09 3.12
N HIS A 250 -2.72 11.63 4.14
CA HIS A 250 -1.26 11.67 4.15
C HIS A 250 -0.66 10.45 4.86
N PRO A 251 -0.43 9.33 4.15
CA PRO A 251 0.02 8.08 4.75
C PRO A 251 1.49 8.14 5.18
N PRO A 252 1.89 7.42 6.24
CA PRO A 252 3.28 7.35 6.67
C PRO A 252 4.10 6.39 5.79
N ILE A 253 5.42 6.53 5.87
CA ILE A 253 6.36 5.48 5.48
C ILE A 253 6.48 4.49 6.62
N VAL A 254 6.23 3.21 6.37
CA VAL A 254 6.23 2.16 7.40
C VAL A 254 7.30 1.10 7.14
N PHE A 255 8.02 0.69 8.19
CA PHE A 255 9.02 -0.36 8.14
C PHE A 255 9.24 -1.03 9.51
N GLY A 256 9.69 -2.29 9.50
CA GLY A 256 10.08 -3.03 10.71
C GLY A 256 11.57 -2.89 11.04
N ILE A 257 11.91 -3.03 12.31
CA ILE A 257 13.27 -3.20 12.84
C ILE A 257 13.22 -4.45 13.71
N GLU A 258 13.84 -5.54 13.29
CA GLU A 258 13.86 -6.80 14.05
C GLU A 258 15.09 -6.93 14.95
N GLU A 259 16.12 -6.11 14.73
CA GLU A 259 17.36 -6.15 15.52
C GLU A 259 17.16 -5.54 16.93
N GLY A 260 17.53 -6.32 17.94
CA GLY A 260 17.32 -5.98 19.35
C GLY A 260 15.86 -6.14 19.72
N THR A 261 15.28 -5.10 20.32
CA THR A 261 13.83 -5.06 20.56
C THR A 261 13.09 -4.82 19.24
N PRO A 262 12.23 -5.76 18.80
CA PRO A 262 11.53 -5.63 17.54
C PRO A 262 10.60 -4.43 17.56
N ARG A 263 10.55 -3.67 16.46
CA ARG A 263 9.82 -2.40 16.37
C ARG A 263 9.20 -2.21 15.00
N VAL A 264 8.04 -1.56 14.94
CA VAL A 264 7.50 -1.01 13.70
C VAL A 264 7.60 0.50 13.75
N VAL A 265 8.14 1.11 12.71
CA VAL A 265 8.34 2.56 12.62
C VAL A 265 7.46 3.13 11.52
N CYS A 266 6.65 4.13 11.88
CA CYS A 266 5.81 4.91 10.99
C CYS A 266 6.34 6.36 10.93
N ASP A 267 6.94 6.75 9.81
CA ASP A 267 7.41 8.12 9.55
C ASP A 267 6.37 8.91 8.76
N PHE A 268 5.70 9.85 9.43
CA PHE A 268 4.79 10.83 8.83
C PHE A 268 5.61 12.07 8.41
N LYS A 269 5.99 12.15 7.14
CA LYS A 269 6.82 13.23 6.56
C LYS A 269 6.00 14.50 6.37
N ASN A 270 6.60 15.67 6.59
CA ASN A 270 5.92 16.97 6.51
C ASN A 270 4.64 17.05 7.36
N THR A 271 4.53 16.26 8.42
CA THR A 271 3.36 16.17 9.27
C THR A 271 3.65 16.78 10.62
N ALA A 272 2.67 17.48 11.19
CA ALA A 272 2.68 17.93 12.58
C ALA A 272 1.85 16.96 13.44
N ALA A 273 2.17 16.86 14.73
CA ALA A 273 1.32 16.16 15.69
C ALA A 273 0.41 17.16 16.41
N ALA A 274 -0.86 16.81 16.58
CA ALA A 274 -1.78 17.58 17.40
C ALA A 274 -1.29 17.66 18.85
N LYS A 275 -1.63 18.75 19.55
CA LYS A 275 -1.12 19.04 20.91
C LYS A 275 -1.52 17.97 21.94
N ASN A 276 -2.64 17.30 21.71
CA ASN A 276 -3.20 16.26 22.57
C ASN A 276 -2.57 14.87 22.35
N ILE A 277 -1.63 14.69 21.41
CA ILE A 277 -0.95 13.42 21.22
C ILE A 277 0.18 13.29 22.25
N SER A 278 0.02 12.31 23.14
CA SER A 278 1.04 11.87 24.09
C SER A 278 2.31 11.41 23.38
N ASP A 279 3.46 11.69 23.99
CA ASP A 279 4.76 11.27 23.46
C ASP A 279 5.02 9.77 23.66
N SER A 280 4.28 9.14 24.57
CA SER A 280 4.22 7.68 24.67
C SER A 280 2.87 7.19 25.20
N LEU A 281 2.54 5.95 24.87
CA LEU A 281 1.36 5.21 25.30
C LEU A 281 1.81 3.77 25.59
N LYS A 282 1.78 3.38 26.85
CA LYS A 282 1.92 1.96 27.22
C LYS A 282 0.65 1.21 26.84
N THR A 283 0.80 0.05 26.24
CA THR A 283 -0.31 -0.77 25.78
C THR A 283 -0.47 -1.98 26.69
N ALA A 284 -1.71 -2.46 26.84
CA ALA A 284 -1.99 -3.75 27.47
C ALA A 284 -2.02 -4.88 26.41
N GLY A 285 -1.22 -4.72 25.35
CA GLY A 285 -1.13 -5.64 24.23
C GLY A 285 -0.33 -6.88 24.57
N LYS A 286 -0.68 -8.00 23.94
CA LYS A 286 0.11 -9.21 23.78
C LYS A 286 1.28 -9.01 22.81
N TYR A 287 1.15 -8.18 21.79
CA TYR A 287 2.15 -8.03 20.71
C TYR A 287 2.86 -6.69 20.72
N ILE A 288 2.19 -5.61 21.13
CA ILE A 288 2.73 -4.26 21.25
C ILE A 288 2.86 -3.94 22.75
N GLU A 289 4.05 -3.53 23.18
CA GLU A 289 4.35 -3.12 24.56
C GLU A 289 4.14 -1.62 24.77
N GLU A 290 4.60 -0.82 23.82
CA GLU A 290 4.57 0.63 23.92
C GLU A 290 4.48 1.27 22.53
N ILE A 291 3.75 2.37 22.45
CA ILE A 291 3.67 3.23 21.28
C ILE A 291 4.35 4.55 21.64
N ARG A 292 5.44 4.88 20.96
CA ARG A 292 6.23 6.10 21.19
C ARG A 292 6.11 7.07 20.04
N VAL A 293 6.01 8.35 20.34
CA VAL A 293 5.84 9.43 19.36
C VAL A 293 7.00 10.42 19.48
N GLY A 294 7.82 10.49 18.43
CA GLY A 294 8.89 11.46 18.28
C GLY A 294 8.48 12.60 17.35
N LYS A 295 8.49 13.84 17.85
CA LYS A 295 8.21 15.06 17.08
C LYS A 295 9.52 15.71 16.64
N ASN A 296 9.98 15.45 15.41
CA ASN A 296 11.24 16.01 14.90
C ASN A 296 10.98 17.26 14.05
N LYS A 297 11.22 18.44 14.63
CA LYS A 297 11.03 19.74 13.97
C LYS A 297 12.04 20.00 12.83
N ARG A 298 13.26 19.46 12.91
CA ARG A 298 14.31 19.68 11.89
C ARG A 298 14.01 18.92 10.61
N GLU A 299 13.60 17.67 10.75
CA GLU A 299 13.24 16.79 9.62
C GLU A 299 11.78 16.95 9.18
N LYS A 300 11.04 17.90 9.79
CA LYS A 300 9.61 18.13 9.58
C LYS A 300 8.84 16.81 9.56
N LYS A 301 9.02 15.95 10.57
CA LYS A 301 8.35 14.65 10.62
C LYS A 301 7.86 14.29 12.01
N VAL A 302 6.76 13.55 12.05
CA VAL A 302 6.34 12.80 13.22
C VAL A 302 6.74 11.35 13.01
N ARG A 303 7.48 10.77 13.94
CA ARG A 303 7.83 9.34 13.95
C ARG A 303 7.02 8.66 15.03
N VAL A 304 6.23 7.66 14.67
CA VAL A 304 5.63 6.76 15.65
C VAL A 304 6.38 5.44 15.63
N VAL A 305 6.71 4.90 16.79
CA VAL A 305 7.39 3.62 16.96
C VAL A 305 6.49 2.73 17.79
N LEU A 306 6.15 1.56 17.26
CA LEU A 306 5.47 0.48 17.98
C LEU A 306 6.56 -0.45 18.48
N ASP A 307 6.82 -0.46 19.78
CA ASP A 307 7.72 -1.41 20.41
C ASP A 307 6.98 -2.74 20.56
N LEU A 308 7.54 -3.77 19.93
CA LEU A 308 6.94 -5.10 19.88
C LEU A 308 7.60 -6.00 20.92
N VAL A 309 6.81 -6.94 21.43
CA VAL A 309 7.30 -7.98 22.35
C VAL A 309 8.35 -8.86 21.61
N PRO A 310 9.52 -9.15 22.19
CA PRO A 310 10.49 -10.05 21.57
C PRO A 310 9.98 -11.48 21.36
N ASN A 311 10.70 -12.27 20.55
CA ASN A 311 10.49 -13.71 20.34
C ASN A 311 9.19 -14.12 19.62
N PHE A 312 8.52 -13.17 18.98
CA PHE A 312 7.46 -13.44 18.02
C PHE A 312 7.95 -13.21 16.59
N SER A 313 7.44 -14.04 15.67
CA SER A 313 7.56 -13.80 14.25
C SER A 313 6.36 -12.97 13.80
N TYR A 314 6.56 -11.71 13.44
CA TYR A 314 5.47 -10.76 13.23
C TYR A 314 4.95 -10.72 11.79
N ASP A 315 3.64 -10.65 11.63
CA ASP A 315 2.97 -10.22 10.39
C ASP A 315 2.51 -8.76 10.56
N LEU A 316 2.89 -7.93 9.60
CA LEU A 316 2.55 -6.52 9.56
C LEU A 316 1.59 -6.25 8.39
N GLN A 317 0.37 -5.84 8.71
CA GLN A 317 -0.60 -5.41 7.71
C GLN A 317 -0.89 -3.92 7.82
N GLN A 318 -1.10 -3.30 6.67
CA GLN A 318 -1.39 -1.88 6.55
C GLN A 318 -2.73 -1.72 5.83
N VAL A 319 -3.63 -0.95 6.43
CA VAL A 319 -4.94 -0.63 5.87
C VAL A 319 -5.12 0.88 5.89
N PHE A 320 -5.73 1.42 4.84
CA PHE A 320 -5.96 2.85 4.74
C PHE A 320 -7.39 3.12 4.26
N PHE A 321 -8.09 4.03 4.95
CA PHE A 321 -9.43 4.49 4.64
C PHE A 321 -9.35 5.97 4.27
N LYS A 322 -9.50 6.28 2.97
CA LYS A 322 -9.19 7.61 2.42
C LYS A 322 -10.24 8.64 2.78
N GLU A 323 -11.48 8.23 2.75
CA GLU A 323 -12.64 9.02 3.08
C GLU A 323 -12.61 9.46 4.56
N GLU A 324 -11.92 8.68 5.40
CA GLU A 324 -11.82 8.93 6.84
C GLU A 324 -10.46 9.50 7.27
N ASN A 325 -9.51 9.67 6.32
CA ASN A 325 -8.11 10.03 6.59
C ASN A 325 -7.48 9.16 7.70
N LEU A 326 -7.79 7.85 7.66
CA LEU A 326 -7.46 6.88 8.70
C LEU A 326 -6.48 5.84 8.18
N PHE A 327 -5.32 5.74 8.83
CA PHE A 327 -4.33 4.71 8.58
C PHE A 327 -4.29 3.72 9.73
N VAL A 328 -4.23 2.44 9.44
CA VAL A 328 -4.26 1.38 10.44
C VAL A 328 -3.12 0.41 10.22
N ILE A 329 -2.35 0.20 11.27
CA ILE A 329 -1.38 -0.89 11.39
C ILE A 329 -2.03 -2.03 12.14
N ILE A 330 -1.92 -3.24 11.60
CA ILE A 330 -2.36 -4.47 12.27
C ILE A 330 -1.12 -5.33 12.49
N ILE A 331 -0.86 -5.66 13.75
CA ILE A 331 0.22 -6.54 14.19
C ILE A 331 -0.37 -7.89 14.58
N ASN A 332 0.15 -8.94 13.97
CA ASN A 332 -0.17 -10.32 14.36
C ASN A 332 1.12 -11.16 14.35
N THR A 333 1.02 -12.44 14.69
CA THR A 333 2.14 -13.37 14.68
C THR A 333 1.95 -14.47 13.66
N LEU A 334 3.04 -14.95 13.08
CA LEU A 334 3.08 -15.91 11.97
C LEU A 334 2.88 -17.38 12.42
N GLY A 335 2.25 -17.62 13.57
CA GLY A 335 1.94 -18.94 14.13
C GLY A 335 2.29 -19.07 15.62
N ASN A 336 1.49 -19.85 16.36
CA ASN A 336 1.70 -20.12 17.79
C ASN A 336 2.94 -21.01 18.01
N ALA A 337 4.14 -20.43 18.09
CA ALA A 337 5.26 -21.02 18.80
C ALA A 337 6.25 -19.92 19.21
N PRO A 338 6.55 -19.75 20.52
CA PRO A 338 7.74 -19.02 20.94
C PRO A 338 8.93 -19.68 20.26
N THR A 339 9.67 -18.90 19.47
CA THR A 339 10.94 -19.38 18.92
C THR A 339 11.98 -19.29 20.02
N GLY A 340 12.13 -20.40 20.75
CA GLY A 340 13.24 -20.62 21.69
C GLY A 340 12.78 -21.04 23.08
N ASP A 341 12.68 -22.35 23.29
CA ASP A 341 13.08 -22.92 24.58
C ASP A 341 14.51 -23.49 24.40
N PRO A 342 15.55 -22.91 25.05
CA PRO A 342 16.90 -23.46 25.06
C PRO A 342 17.00 -24.85 25.71
N SER A 343 15.95 -25.32 26.39
CA SER A 343 15.93 -26.58 27.14
C SER A 343 15.88 -27.84 26.25
N ASP A 344 15.54 -27.71 24.98
CA ASP A 344 15.46 -28.84 24.04
C ASP A 344 16.81 -29.24 23.40
N LEU A 345 17.90 -28.55 23.75
CA LEU A 345 19.26 -28.91 23.32
C LEU A 345 20.02 -29.80 24.33
N LEU A 346 19.37 -30.26 25.40
CA LEU A 346 19.99 -31.09 26.45
C LEU A 346 19.17 -32.36 26.78
N LYS A 347 18.59 -33.03 25.78
CA LYS A 347 18.06 -34.40 25.94
C LYS A 347 18.67 -35.38 24.97
#